data_AF-A0A7S1FQR3-F1
#
_entry.id   AF-A0A7S1FQR3-F1
#
_cell.length_a   1.000
_cell.length_b   1.000
_cell.length_c   1.000
_cell.angle_alpha   90.00
_cell.angle_beta   90.00
_cell.angle_gamma   90.00
#
_symmetry.space_group_name_H-M   'P 1'
#
loop_
_entity.id
_entity.type
_entity.pdbx_description
1 polymer ?
#
loop_
_entity_poly.entity_id
_entity_poly.type
_entity_poly.pdbx_seq_one_letter_code
_entity_poly.pdbx_strand_id
1 'polypeptide(L)'
;MKLIIAALSAVGVSAFAPSSKVTKSTALDAVNWTPDESAFAYGLPGSLSPVNEFDPLGFAGEADLNTMKKYREAETMHGRVAMLAAIGMLVTEEPIEYHPLFEAYNKDIGPAIRHLDEVRATSPFFFEILGLIIGSLELQRALVGFKAPGDNDKFQDLNEDYFPGDVGFDPLGLKPDDADEFF
;
A
#
# COMPACT_ATOMS: atom_id res chain seq x y z
N MET A 1 -25.29 31.23 26.49
CA MET A 1 -26.45 31.41 25.59
C MET A 1 -26.06 32.44 24.54
N LYS A 2 -26.09 32.01 23.26
CA LYS A 2 -25.71 32.72 22.02
C LYS A 2 -24.24 32.59 21.60
N LEU A 3 -24.10 32.20 20.33
CA LEU A 3 -22.92 32.12 19.47
C LEU A 3 -22.10 30.83 19.57
N ILE A 4 -22.50 29.82 18.79
CA ILE A 4 -21.70 28.93 17.90
C ILE A 4 -22.67 27.88 17.33
N ILE A 5 -23.53 28.28 16.39
CA ILE A 5 -24.27 27.38 15.49
C ILE A 5 -24.39 28.13 14.16
N ALA A 6 -23.36 28.05 13.33
CA ALA A 6 -23.38 28.49 11.93
C ALA A 6 -22.10 28.04 11.20
N ALA A 7 -21.96 26.74 10.94
CA ALA A 7 -21.00 26.23 9.96
C ALA A 7 -21.51 24.95 9.27
N LEU A 8 -22.83 24.87 9.05
CA LEU A 8 -23.48 23.82 8.27
C LEU A 8 -24.19 24.48 7.08
N SER A 9 -23.44 24.85 6.04
CA SER A 9 -23.94 25.13 4.67
C SER A 9 -22.80 25.64 3.77
N ALA A 10 -21.93 24.71 3.38
CA ALA A 10 -21.12 24.87 2.18
C ALA A 10 -21.13 23.55 1.40
N VAL A 11 -22.34 23.03 1.12
CA VAL A 11 -22.54 22.07 0.03
C VAL A 11 -22.52 22.89 -1.26
N GLY A 12 -21.31 23.26 -1.67
CA GLY A 12 -21.04 23.92 -2.93
C GLY A 12 -21.21 22.93 -4.07
N VAL A 13 -22.13 23.26 -4.97
CA VAL A 13 -22.41 22.56 -6.22
C VAL A 13 -21.15 22.53 -7.08
N SER A 14 -20.31 21.50 -6.93
CA SER A 14 -19.22 21.18 -7.86
C SER A 14 -19.50 19.92 -8.68
N ALA A 15 -20.72 19.37 -8.59
CA ALA A 15 -21.12 18.11 -9.22
C ALA A 15 -21.33 18.18 -10.75
N PHE A 16 -21.03 19.31 -11.41
CA PHE A 16 -21.19 19.48 -12.86
C PHE A 16 -20.04 20.26 -13.53
N ALA A 17 -18.83 20.21 -12.97
CA ALA A 17 -17.66 20.59 -13.75
C ALA A 17 -17.41 19.48 -14.80
N PRO A 18 -17.17 19.80 -16.09
CA PRO A 18 -16.67 18.81 -17.01
C PRO A 18 -15.37 18.27 -16.44
N SER A 19 -15.36 17.00 -16.07
CA SER A 19 -14.13 16.29 -15.69
C SER A 19 -13.17 16.49 -16.86
N SER A 20 -12.14 17.30 -16.65
CA SER A 20 -10.95 17.24 -17.47
C SER A 20 -10.58 15.77 -17.45
N LYS A 21 -10.70 15.09 -18.60
CA LYS A 21 -10.18 13.75 -18.77
C LYS A 21 -8.74 13.85 -18.32
N VAL A 22 -8.46 13.41 -17.10
CA VAL A 22 -7.11 13.06 -16.70
C VAL A 22 -6.78 12.02 -17.74
N THR A 23 -5.92 12.41 -18.70
CA THR A 23 -5.21 11.46 -19.51
C THR A 23 -4.68 10.48 -18.49
N LYS A 24 -5.26 9.28 -18.45
CA LYS A 24 -4.62 8.17 -17.76
C LYS A 24 -3.26 8.13 -18.45
N SER A 25 -2.24 8.68 -17.79
CA SER A 25 -0.89 8.34 -18.12
C SER A 25 -0.92 6.82 -18.12
N THR A 26 -0.73 6.25 -19.29
CA THR A 26 -0.47 4.82 -19.42
C THR A 26 0.88 4.58 -18.76
N ALA A 27 0.93 4.70 -17.43
CA ALA A 27 2.00 4.16 -16.60
C ALA A 27 1.70 2.68 -16.30
N LEU A 28 1.10 2.00 -17.29
CA LEU A 28 1.00 0.55 -17.40
C LEU A 28 2.03 0.03 -18.42
N ASP A 29 3.10 0.79 -18.67
CA ASP A 29 4.36 0.16 -19.07
C ASP A 29 4.89 -0.54 -17.81
N ALA A 30 4.27 -1.70 -17.55
CA ALA A 30 4.88 -2.74 -16.76
C ALA A 30 6.31 -2.87 -17.29
N VAL A 31 7.25 -2.87 -16.37
CA VAL A 31 8.62 -3.30 -16.64
C VAL A 31 8.54 -4.53 -17.54
N ASN A 32 9.36 -4.60 -18.59
CA ASN A 32 9.32 -5.61 -19.66
C ASN A 32 9.69 -7.01 -19.13
N TRP A 33 8.95 -7.47 -18.13
CA TRP A 33 9.07 -8.70 -17.41
C TRP A 33 8.15 -9.71 -18.06
N THR A 34 8.74 -10.78 -18.56
CA THR A 34 8.04 -11.92 -19.10
C THR A 34 8.23 -13.10 -18.15
N PRO A 35 7.17 -13.83 -17.80
CA PRO A 35 7.31 -14.98 -16.91
C PRO A 35 8.15 -16.07 -17.55
N ASP A 36 9.15 -16.55 -16.81
CA ASP A 36 10.02 -17.66 -17.20
C ASP A 36 9.82 -18.85 -16.26
N GLU A 37 9.14 -19.90 -16.73
CA GLU A 37 8.87 -21.11 -15.95
C GLU A 37 10.14 -21.85 -15.48
N SER A 38 11.29 -21.62 -16.12
CA SER A 38 12.56 -22.24 -15.76
C SER A 38 13.30 -21.53 -14.64
N ALA A 39 12.93 -20.27 -14.36
CA ALA A 39 13.53 -19.45 -13.32
C ALA A 39 12.75 -19.54 -12.00
N PHE A 40 13.45 -19.35 -10.87
CA PHE A 40 12.80 -19.30 -9.56
C PHE A 40 11.72 -18.21 -9.53
N ALA A 41 10.54 -18.56 -8.98
CA ALA A 41 9.38 -17.67 -8.89
C ALA A 41 9.00 -17.01 -10.23
N TYR A 42 9.14 -17.73 -11.34
CA TYR A 42 8.84 -17.25 -12.70
C TYR A 42 9.72 -16.06 -13.16
N GLY A 43 10.89 -15.87 -12.53
CA GLY A 43 11.76 -14.72 -12.79
C GLY A 43 11.34 -13.44 -12.08
N LEU A 44 10.47 -13.52 -11.06
CA LEU A 44 10.10 -12.35 -10.24
C LEU A 44 11.27 -11.90 -9.35
N PRO A 45 11.50 -10.58 -9.19
CA PRO A 45 12.60 -10.04 -8.40
C PRO A 45 12.43 -10.36 -6.90
N GLY A 46 13.53 -10.59 -6.19
CA GLY A 46 13.55 -10.78 -4.73
C GLY A 46 14.42 -11.95 -4.25
N SER A 47 15.05 -12.68 -5.16
CA SER A 47 16.19 -13.54 -4.83
C SER A 47 17.43 -12.66 -4.72
N LEU A 48 18.06 -12.59 -3.55
CA LEU A 48 19.22 -11.76 -3.29
C LEU A 48 20.34 -12.58 -2.65
N SER A 49 21.59 -12.26 -3.00
CA SER A 49 22.78 -12.80 -2.33
C SER A 49 22.82 -12.33 -0.86
N PRO A 50 23.26 -13.14 0.11
CA PRO A 50 23.92 -14.45 -0.01
C PRO A 50 23.00 -15.67 -0.01
N VAL A 51 21.70 -15.49 0.24
CA VAL A 51 20.73 -16.58 0.30
C VAL A 51 19.81 -16.48 -0.91
N ASN A 52 20.30 -16.98 -2.04
CA ASN A 52 19.52 -17.04 -3.27
C ASN A 52 18.37 -18.06 -3.10
N GLU A 53 17.21 -17.74 -3.68
CA GLU A 53 16.08 -18.66 -3.83
C GLU A 53 15.60 -19.27 -2.50
N PHE A 54 15.48 -18.41 -1.48
CA PHE A 54 15.09 -18.84 -0.14
C PHE A 54 13.61 -19.28 -0.08
N ASP A 55 13.37 -20.58 -0.21
CA ASP A 55 12.07 -21.22 0.01
C ASP A 55 12.22 -22.59 0.71
N PRO A 56 12.52 -22.63 2.01
CA PRO A 56 12.71 -23.88 2.73
C PRO A 56 11.41 -24.69 2.90
N LEU A 57 10.25 -24.07 2.72
CA LEU A 57 8.93 -24.70 2.89
C LEU A 57 8.29 -25.12 1.56
N GLY A 58 8.90 -24.78 0.42
CA GLY A 58 8.46 -25.21 -0.90
C GLY A 58 7.18 -24.51 -1.40
N PHE A 59 6.84 -23.34 -0.87
CA PHE A 59 5.62 -22.63 -1.28
C PHE A 59 5.67 -22.14 -2.73
N ALA A 60 6.86 -21.89 -3.28
CA ALA A 60 7.03 -21.45 -4.65
C ALA A 60 6.99 -22.60 -5.66
N GLY A 61 7.42 -23.81 -5.26
CA GLY A 61 7.49 -24.97 -6.15
C GLY A 61 6.13 -25.54 -6.57
N GLU A 62 5.10 -25.40 -5.73
CA GLU A 62 3.74 -25.88 -6.02
C GLU A 62 2.80 -24.78 -6.55
N ALA A 63 3.29 -23.55 -6.65
CA ALA A 63 2.46 -22.40 -6.97
C ALA A 63 2.38 -22.15 -8.49
N ASP A 64 1.14 -22.05 -8.96
CA ASP A 64 0.81 -21.51 -10.29
C ASP A 64 1.27 -20.05 -10.41
N LEU A 65 1.49 -19.56 -11.63
CA LEU A 65 1.99 -18.20 -11.91
C LEU A 65 1.15 -17.13 -11.21
N ASN A 66 -0.17 -17.25 -11.24
CA ASN A 66 -1.05 -16.29 -10.56
C ASN A 66 -0.86 -16.34 -9.04
N THR A 67 -0.71 -17.53 -8.47
CA THR A 67 -0.42 -17.71 -7.04
C THR A 67 0.93 -17.10 -6.66
N MET A 68 1.96 -17.28 -7.48
CA MET A 68 3.26 -16.65 -7.24
C MET A 68 3.21 -15.13 -7.34
N LYS A 69 2.50 -14.58 -8.32
CA LYS A 69 2.23 -13.14 -8.39
C LYS A 69 1.53 -12.62 -7.12
N LYS A 70 0.58 -13.39 -6.56
CA LYS A 70 -0.10 -13.05 -5.30
C LYS A 70 0.82 -13.08 -4.09
N TYR A 71 1.71 -14.07 -3.99
CA TYR A 71 2.71 -14.11 -2.92
C TYR A 71 3.66 -12.92 -2.99
N ARG A 72 4.12 -12.54 -4.20
CA ARG A 72 4.97 -11.38 -4.39
C ARG A 72 4.27 -10.05 -4.07
N GLU A 73 3.01 -9.91 -4.48
CA GLU A 73 2.18 -8.75 -4.12
C GLU A 73 2.06 -8.63 -2.59
N ALA A 74 1.77 -9.75 -1.91
CA ALA A 74 1.65 -9.78 -0.46
C ALA A 74 2.97 -9.42 0.23
N GLU A 75 4.10 -9.98 -0.23
CA GLU A 75 5.44 -9.68 0.31
C GLU A 75 5.76 -8.19 0.20
N THR A 76 5.55 -7.59 -0.97
CA THR A 76 5.86 -6.17 -1.21
C THR A 76 4.98 -5.26 -0.38
N MET A 77 3.69 -5.58 -0.23
CA MET A 77 2.77 -4.81 0.60
C MET A 77 3.14 -4.90 2.08
N HIS A 78 3.46 -6.08 2.59
CA HIS A 78 3.93 -6.24 3.98
C HIS A 78 5.25 -5.50 4.21
N GLY A 79 6.20 -5.57 3.27
CA GLY A 79 7.47 -4.84 3.33
C GLY A 79 7.26 -3.33 3.43
N ARG A 80 6.41 -2.74 2.60
CA ARG A 80 6.10 -1.30 2.63
C ARG A 80 5.48 -0.86 3.95
N VAL A 81 4.50 -1.62 4.46
CA VAL A 81 3.87 -1.34 5.76
C VAL A 81 4.88 -1.47 6.90
N ALA A 82 5.72 -2.52 6.88
CA ALA A 82 6.74 -2.75 7.90
C ALA A 82 7.81 -1.64 7.92
N MET A 83 8.26 -1.16 6.75
CA MET A 83 9.22 -0.05 6.67
C MET A 83 8.67 1.24 7.31
N LEU A 84 7.41 1.59 7.02
CA LEU A 84 6.76 2.76 7.62
C LEU A 84 6.53 2.56 9.13
N ALA A 85 6.11 1.36 9.54
CA ALA A 85 5.89 1.03 10.95
C ALA A 85 7.18 1.08 11.77
N ALA A 86 8.30 0.58 11.23
CA ALA A 86 9.60 0.60 11.90
C ALA A 86 10.10 2.04 12.10
N ILE A 87 10.01 2.88 11.06
CA ILE A 87 10.37 4.31 11.18
C ILE A 87 9.43 5.01 12.17
N GLY A 88 8.14 4.75 12.09
CA GLY A 88 7.14 5.29 13.01
C GLY A 88 7.49 4.98 14.46
N MET A 89 7.76 3.71 14.77
CA MET A 89 8.16 3.27 16.11
C MET A 89 9.41 4.03 16.60
N LEU A 90 10.47 4.09 15.80
CA LEU A 90 11.73 4.74 16.17
C LEU A 90 11.59 6.25 16.42
N VAL A 91 10.75 6.94 15.65
CA VAL A 91 10.50 8.38 15.81
C VAL A 91 9.66 8.67 17.07
N THR A 92 8.79 7.74 17.43
CA THR A 92 7.90 7.88 18.60
C THR A 92 8.52 7.44 19.92
N GLU A 93 9.65 6.74 19.90
CA GLU A 93 10.32 6.24 21.10
C GLU A 93 11.42 7.21 21.56
N GLU A 94 11.88 7.04 22.81
CA GLU A 94 13.03 7.76 23.35
C GLU A 94 14.26 7.49 22.44
N PRO A 95 15.02 8.51 22.01
CA PRO A 95 15.09 9.89 22.53
C PRO A 95 14.35 10.95 21.68
N ILE A 96 13.60 10.57 20.64
CA ILE A 96 13.04 11.53 19.68
C ILE A 96 11.68 12.07 20.15
N GLU A 97 10.83 11.21 20.72
CA GLU A 97 9.54 11.57 21.34
C GLU A 97 8.66 12.51 20.48
N TYR A 98 8.74 12.38 19.15
CA TYR A 98 8.10 13.33 18.26
C TYR A 98 6.67 12.90 17.93
N HIS A 99 5.68 13.57 18.54
CA HIS A 99 4.26 13.28 18.39
C HIS A 99 3.43 14.51 17.96
N PRO A 100 3.43 14.87 16.66
CA PRO A 100 2.82 16.12 16.20
C PRO A 100 1.28 16.14 16.19
N LEU A 101 0.59 14.99 16.20
CA LEU A 101 -0.83 14.90 15.85
C LEU A 101 -1.81 14.74 17.01
N PHE A 102 -1.37 14.50 18.25
CA PHE A 102 -2.25 14.10 19.36
C PHE A 102 -1.97 14.79 20.70
N GLU A 103 -1.44 16.02 20.65
CA GLU A 103 -1.11 16.85 21.84
C GLU A 103 -0.22 16.14 22.88
N ALA A 104 0.44 15.06 22.48
CA ALA A 104 1.23 14.22 23.38
C ALA A 104 2.63 14.79 23.66
N TYR A 105 2.91 16.02 23.22
CA TYR A 105 4.17 16.71 23.44
C TYR A 105 4.53 16.85 24.94
N ASN A 106 3.54 16.82 25.84
CA ASN A 106 3.75 16.97 27.28
C ASN A 106 3.30 15.75 28.10
N LYS A 107 3.04 14.61 27.45
CA LYS A 107 2.56 13.40 28.13
C LYS A 107 3.51 12.25 27.84
N ASP A 108 4.13 11.71 28.87
CA ASP A 108 4.82 10.43 28.80
C ASP A 108 3.77 9.35 28.50
N ILE A 109 3.76 8.89 27.25
CA ILE A 109 2.79 7.92 26.72
C ILE A 109 3.24 6.47 27.06
N GLY A 110 4.39 6.30 27.72
CA GLY A 110 4.99 5.00 27.96
C GLY A 110 5.42 4.31 26.66
N PRO A 111 5.55 2.97 26.66
CA PRO A 111 6.11 2.23 25.53
C PRO A 111 5.28 2.36 24.25
N ALA A 112 5.95 2.43 23.09
CA ALA A 112 5.33 2.62 21.76
C ALA A 112 4.17 1.65 21.46
N ILE A 113 4.24 0.42 21.98
CA ILE A 113 3.19 -0.60 21.81
C ILE A 113 1.83 -0.20 22.42
N ARG A 114 1.82 0.70 23.42
CA ARG A 114 0.60 1.20 24.08
C ARG A 114 0.08 2.50 23.48
N HIS A 115 0.83 3.11 22.55
CA HIS A 115 0.46 4.41 21.97
C HIS A 115 -0.86 4.37 21.21
N LEU A 116 -1.21 3.23 20.59
CA LEU A 116 -2.48 3.08 19.88
C LEU A 116 -3.70 3.22 20.81
N ASP A 117 -3.59 2.74 22.06
CA ASP A 117 -4.66 2.87 23.04
C ASP A 117 -4.84 4.33 23.47
N GLU A 118 -3.74 5.07 23.61
CA GLU A 118 -3.77 6.50 23.95
C GLU A 118 -4.31 7.35 22.81
N VAL A 119 -3.94 7.06 21.56
CA VAL A 119 -4.50 7.76 20.39
C VAL A 119 -6.02 7.62 20.36
N ARG A 120 -6.55 6.45 20.70
CA ARG A 120 -8.01 6.24 20.80
C ARG A 120 -8.63 6.99 21.98
N ALA A 121 -7.91 7.12 23.10
CA ALA A 121 -8.39 7.90 24.26
C ALA A 121 -8.46 9.40 23.94
N THR A 122 -7.45 9.94 23.26
CA THR A 122 -7.35 11.36 22.90
C THR A 122 -8.22 11.73 21.69
N SER A 123 -8.23 10.88 20.66
CA SER A 123 -9.02 11.05 19.44
C SER A 123 -9.83 9.78 19.13
N PRO A 124 -11.05 9.66 19.67
CA PRO A 124 -11.85 8.45 19.56
C PRO A 124 -12.25 8.03 18.14
N PHE A 125 -12.23 8.95 17.18
CA PHE A 125 -12.61 8.72 15.78
C PHE A 125 -11.41 8.58 14.82
N PHE A 126 -10.18 8.69 15.33
CA PHE A 126 -8.98 8.70 14.49
C PHE A 126 -8.86 7.42 13.66
N PHE A 127 -9.00 6.26 14.29
CA PHE A 127 -8.82 4.97 13.62
C PHE A 127 -9.95 4.64 12.64
N GLU A 128 -11.15 5.15 12.87
CA GLU A 128 -12.30 5.00 12.00
C GLU A 128 -12.10 5.81 10.72
N ILE A 129 -11.64 7.06 10.84
CA ILE A 129 -11.30 7.90 9.68
C ILE A 129 -10.10 7.30 8.94
N LEU A 130 -9.05 6.91 9.66
CA LEU A 130 -7.88 6.27 9.07
C LEU A 130 -8.26 4.98 8.34
N GLY A 131 -9.10 4.15 8.94
CA GLY A 131 -9.61 2.91 8.35
C GLY A 131 -10.43 3.16 7.09
N LEU A 132 -11.24 4.22 7.03
CA LEU A 132 -11.95 4.61 5.82
C LEU A 132 -11.00 5.09 4.71
N ILE A 133 -9.96 5.85 5.06
CA ILE A 133 -8.95 6.32 4.09
C ILE A 133 -8.16 5.13 3.54
N ILE A 134 -7.60 4.29 4.42
CA ILE A 134 -6.86 3.09 4.03
C ILE A 134 -7.77 2.16 3.22
N GLY A 135 -9.00 1.92 3.69
CA GLY A 135 -9.97 1.08 2.99
C GLY A 135 -10.32 1.60 1.60
N SER A 136 -10.42 2.91 1.42
CA SER A 136 -10.67 3.51 0.10
C SER A 136 -9.47 3.34 -0.84
N LEU A 137 -8.24 3.52 -0.33
CA LEU A 137 -7.01 3.34 -1.10
C LEU A 137 -6.78 1.87 -1.46
N GLU A 138 -7.01 0.96 -0.53
CA GLU A 138 -6.95 -0.49 -0.76
C GLU A 138 -8.02 -0.95 -1.75
N LEU A 139 -9.23 -0.38 -1.69
CA LEU A 139 -10.27 -0.66 -2.68
C LEU A 139 -9.87 -0.16 -4.07
N GLN A 140 -9.29 1.05 -4.18
CA GLN A 140 -8.78 1.55 -5.45
C GLN A 140 -7.68 0.64 -6.00
N ARG A 141 -6.72 0.22 -5.16
CA ARG A 141 -5.69 -0.76 -5.54
C ARG A 141 -6.31 -2.07 -5.99
N ALA A 142 -7.30 -2.57 -5.25
CA ALA A 142 -7.98 -3.83 -5.57
C ALA A 142 -8.65 -3.78 -6.95
N LEU A 143 -9.29 -2.66 -7.29
CA LEU A 143 -9.92 -2.46 -8.60
C LEU A 143 -8.91 -2.39 -9.77
N VAL A 144 -7.66 -2.03 -9.50
CA VAL A 144 -6.60 -1.95 -10.52
C VAL A 144 -5.88 -3.30 -10.66
N GLY A 145 -5.56 -3.96 -9.54
CA GLY A 145 -4.74 -5.17 -9.54
C GLY A 145 -5.51 -6.48 -9.70
N PHE A 146 -6.76 -6.55 -9.24
CA PHE A 146 -7.52 -7.80 -9.22
C PHE A 146 -8.60 -7.84 -10.29
N LYS A 147 -8.83 -9.05 -10.83
CA LYS A 147 -9.92 -9.30 -11.78
C LYS A 147 -11.28 -9.20 -11.07
N ALA A 148 -12.29 -8.70 -11.77
CA ALA A 148 -13.63 -8.50 -11.21
C ALA A 148 -14.30 -9.83 -10.83
N PRO A 149 -15.10 -9.87 -9.75
CA PRO A 149 -15.83 -11.06 -9.34
C PRO A 149 -16.89 -11.42 -10.40
N GLY A 150 -16.58 -12.42 -11.24
CA GLY A 150 -17.42 -12.87 -12.35
C GLY A 150 -16.62 -13.33 -13.57
N ASP A 151 -15.39 -12.83 -13.74
CA ASP A 151 -14.52 -13.15 -14.87
C ASP A 151 -13.54 -14.32 -14.60
N ASN A 152 -13.52 -14.87 -13.38
CA ASN A 152 -12.50 -15.85 -12.95
C ASN A 152 -13.08 -17.20 -12.51
N ASP A 153 -12.36 -18.28 -12.83
CA ASP A 153 -12.58 -19.62 -12.27
C ASP A 153 -12.05 -19.75 -10.82
N LYS A 154 -11.16 -18.86 -10.37
CA LYS A 154 -10.55 -18.88 -9.02
C LYS A 154 -10.68 -17.52 -8.30
N PHE A 155 -10.84 -17.58 -6.99
CA PHE A 155 -10.99 -16.39 -6.13
C PHE A 155 -9.67 -15.59 -6.04
N GLN A 156 -9.76 -14.26 -6.14
CA GLN A 156 -8.64 -13.30 -5.99
C GLN A 156 -7.54 -13.32 -7.05
N ASP A 157 -7.81 -13.73 -8.30
CA ASP A 157 -6.78 -13.68 -9.33
C ASP A 157 -6.41 -12.25 -9.76
N LEU A 158 -5.10 -12.03 -9.94
CA LEU A 158 -4.56 -10.77 -10.44
C LEU A 158 -4.80 -10.61 -11.95
N ASN A 159 -4.90 -9.36 -12.40
CA ASN A 159 -4.95 -9.02 -13.82
C ASN A 159 -3.66 -9.47 -14.53
N GLU A 160 -3.76 -9.88 -15.79
CA GLU A 160 -2.62 -10.40 -16.55
C GLU A 160 -1.56 -9.31 -16.79
N ASP A 161 -2.03 -8.11 -17.12
CA ASP A 161 -1.21 -6.92 -17.36
C ASP A 161 -0.70 -6.24 -16.08
N TYR A 162 -1.05 -6.76 -14.90
CA TYR A 162 -0.65 -6.19 -13.61
C TYR A 162 0.67 -6.81 -13.13
N PHE A 163 1.65 -5.94 -12.87
CA PHE A 163 2.90 -6.31 -12.23
C PHE A 163 2.75 -6.28 -10.70
N PRO A 164 3.11 -7.35 -9.97
CA PRO A 164 2.99 -7.38 -8.51
C PRO A 164 3.76 -6.25 -7.83
N GLY A 165 3.08 -5.49 -6.99
CA GLY A 165 3.61 -4.37 -6.22
C GLY A 165 3.54 -3.02 -6.93
N ASP A 166 3.13 -2.97 -8.20
CA ASP A 166 3.02 -1.72 -8.96
C ASP A 166 1.65 -1.07 -8.75
N VAL A 167 1.64 0.00 -7.94
CA VAL A 167 0.43 0.78 -7.65
C VAL A 167 0.33 2.07 -8.48
N GLY A 168 1.28 2.30 -9.41
CA GLY A 168 1.34 3.52 -10.22
C GLY A 168 1.65 4.80 -9.43
N PHE A 169 2.14 4.68 -8.20
CA PHE A 169 2.52 5.81 -7.35
C PHE A 169 3.99 6.16 -7.55
N ASP A 170 4.28 6.98 -8.56
CA ASP A 170 5.59 7.58 -8.77
C ASP A 170 5.45 9.09 -9.03
N PRO A 171 5.27 9.92 -7.98
CA PRO A 171 5.13 11.37 -8.14
C PRO A 171 6.44 12.06 -8.52
N LEU A 172 7.58 11.41 -8.32
CA LEU A 172 8.91 11.97 -8.58
C LEU A 172 9.47 11.54 -9.94
N GLY A 173 8.83 10.59 -10.63
CA GLY A 173 9.27 10.09 -11.93
C GLY A 173 10.64 9.43 -11.85
N LEU A 174 10.92 8.74 -10.75
CA LEU A 174 12.22 8.10 -10.51
C LEU A 174 12.30 6.68 -11.08
N LYS A 175 11.18 6.14 -11.60
CA LYS A 175 11.17 4.85 -12.27
C LYS A 175 12.09 4.88 -13.51
N PRO A 176 13.15 4.04 -13.56
CA PRO A 176 13.98 3.91 -14.75
C PRO A 176 13.19 3.26 -15.90
N ASP A 177 13.53 3.63 -17.14
CA ASP A 177 12.92 3.07 -18.35
C ASP A 177 13.48 1.67 -18.70
N ASP A 178 14.67 1.33 -18.19
CA ASP A 178 15.35 0.06 -18.44
C ASP A 178 14.97 -1.01 -17.40
N ALA A 179 14.71 -2.22 -17.87
CA ALA A 179 14.28 -3.32 -17.01
C ALA A 179 15.42 -3.87 -16.14
N ASP A 180 16.66 -3.84 -16.65
CA ASP A 180 17.83 -4.32 -15.91
C ASP A 180 18.25 -3.36 -14.79
N GLU A 181 17.93 -2.07 -14.90
CA GLU A 181 18.12 -1.09 -13.82
C GLU A 181 16.99 -1.15 -12.78
N PHE A 182 15.82 -1.67 -13.19
CA PHE A 182 14.67 -1.83 -12.31
C PHE A 182 14.78 -3.06 -11.39
N PHE A 183 15.43 -4.15 -11.85
CA PHE A 183 15.48 -5.45 -11.16
C PHE A 183 16.80 -5.76 -10.46
#